data_AF-A0A816QCX1-F1
#
_entry.id   AF-A0A816QCX1-F1
#
_cell.length_a   1.000
_cell.length_b   1.000
_cell.length_c   1.000
_cell.angle_alpha   90.00
_cell.angle_beta   90.00
_cell.angle_gamma   90.00
#
_symmetry.space_group_name_H-M   'P 1'
#
loop_
_entity.id
_entity.type
_entity.pdbx_description
1 polymer ?
#
loop_
_entity_poly.entity_id
_entity_poly.type
_entity_poly.pdbx_seq_one_letter_code
_entity_poly.pdbx_strand_id
1 'polypeptide(L)'
;MADGVQNAAVICCFMTPDYQISENCEKELQCAADSKIRIIPCMLGDQNNTEWKPSGWLKLVTAGLNYVKIRDHSDLNIRLKAKELIGRIKNQYLPPAEERAPAPPKFFESIREKYLRENRIKRIVNEEKSFPIEQSYINLAMIETKEQQEKEKKLKEQDKHGRPDRENDQDNRRPYQHNEILGTYEEIYGTKTSINVEEIFQKCKGANKKVLVLGRAGIGKSTFCQYVTYRWAKHDLWSEYELLVLIHLRKLTVSRYPQGKEYSPSDIMKKEYFPYDD
;
A
#
# COMPACT_ATOMS: atom_id res chain seq x y z
N MET A 1 37.42 -25.46 12.69
CA MET A 1 35.97 -25.63 12.47
C MET A 1 35.58 -24.74 11.30
N ALA A 2 34.51 -25.05 10.57
CA ALA A 2 34.12 -24.27 9.40
C ALA A 2 33.61 -22.87 9.83
N ASP A 3 34.48 -21.86 9.78
CA ASP A 3 34.14 -20.45 10.10
C ASP A 3 32.91 -19.95 9.33
N GLY A 4 32.66 -20.53 8.14
CA GLY A 4 31.49 -20.23 7.31
C GLY A 4 30.16 -20.68 7.91
N VAL A 5 30.14 -21.68 8.80
CA VAL A 5 28.93 -22.18 9.46
C VAL A 5 28.59 -21.32 10.67
N GLN A 6 29.57 -21.05 11.53
CA GLN A 6 29.33 -20.43 12.85
C GLN A 6 28.80 -18.99 12.77
N ASN A 7 29.11 -18.26 11.69
CA ASN A 7 28.67 -16.88 11.49
C ASN A 7 27.43 -16.76 10.60
N ALA A 8 26.86 -17.87 10.14
CA ALA A 8 25.71 -17.86 9.24
C ALA A 8 24.40 -17.58 10.00
N ALA A 9 23.58 -16.68 9.46
CA ALA A 9 22.21 -16.45 9.97
C ALA A 9 21.24 -17.57 9.55
N VAL A 10 21.54 -18.26 8.45
CA VAL A 10 20.73 -19.35 7.89
C VAL A 10 21.62 -20.26 7.06
N ILE A 11 21.35 -21.56 7.06
CA ILE A 11 22.01 -22.55 6.19
C ILE A 11 20.99 -23.14 5.23
N CYS A 12 21.29 -23.05 3.95
CA CYS A 12 20.53 -23.73 2.90
C CYS A 12 21.30 -25.00 2.50
N CYS A 13 20.84 -26.18 2.91
CA CYS A 13 21.49 -27.44 2.54
C CYS A 13 20.84 -28.04 1.29
N PHE A 14 21.60 -28.10 0.19
CA PHE A 14 21.16 -28.72 -1.05
C PHE A 14 21.42 -30.21 -1.01
N MET A 15 20.41 -30.96 -0.61
CA MET A 15 20.47 -32.38 -0.34
C MET A 15 20.36 -33.21 -1.62
N THR A 16 21.33 -34.09 -1.79
CA THR A 16 21.44 -35.15 -2.80
C THR A 16 21.92 -36.44 -2.12
N PRO A 17 21.88 -37.60 -2.80
CA PRO A 17 22.55 -38.80 -2.30
C PRO A 17 24.02 -38.56 -1.93
N ASP A 18 24.76 -37.83 -2.78
CA ASP A 18 26.17 -37.48 -2.56
C ASP A 18 26.37 -36.58 -1.34
N TYR A 19 25.43 -35.65 -1.09
CA TYR A 19 25.45 -34.82 0.10
C TYR A 19 25.34 -35.66 1.38
N GLN A 20 24.53 -36.72 1.36
CA GLN A 20 24.30 -37.57 2.54
C GLN A 20 25.52 -38.44 2.89
N ILE A 21 26.33 -38.84 1.92
CA ILE A 21 27.53 -39.66 2.16
C ILE A 21 28.78 -38.82 2.48
N SER A 22 28.70 -37.50 2.34
CA SER A 22 29.82 -36.59 2.58
C SER A 22 30.02 -36.31 4.07
N GLU A 23 31.14 -36.78 4.62
CA GLU A 23 31.53 -36.55 6.02
C GLU A 23 31.68 -35.05 6.35
N ASN A 24 32.13 -34.23 5.39
CA ASN A 24 32.22 -32.79 5.59
C ASN A 24 30.84 -32.14 5.69
N CYS A 25 29.89 -32.54 4.83
CA CYS A 25 28.52 -32.02 4.87
C CYS A 25 27.79 -32.44 6.15
N GLU A 26 28.03 -33.67 6.63
CA GLU A 26 27.54 -34.14 7.92
C GLU A 26 28.05 -33.27 9.07
N LYS A 27 29.37 -33.06 9.17
CA LYS A 27 29.98 -32.23 10.21
C LYS A 27 29.50 -30.78 10.19
N GLU A 28 29.39 -30.18 9.01
CA GLU A 28 28.92 -28.79 8.87
C GLU A 28 27.46 -28.62 9.25
N LEU A 29 26.57 -29.51 8.78
CA LEU A 29 25.14 -29.41 9.06
C LEU A 29 24.82 -29.77 10.52
N GLN A 30 25.55 -30.73 11.11
CA GLN A 30 25.43 -31.08 12.52
C GLN A 30 25.88 -29.92 13.41
N CYS A 31 27.02 -29.28 13.09
CA CYS A 31 27.50 -28.09 13.79
C CYS A 31 26.47 -26.95 13.74
N ALA A 32 25.82 -26.76 12.60
CA ALA A 32 24.75 -25.76 12.45
C ALA A 32 23.52 -26.08 13.31
N ALA A 33 23.12 -27.35 13.35
CA ALA A 33 22.00 -27.82 14.16
C ALA A 33 22.29 -27.65 15.66
N ASP A 34 23.48 -28.05 16.12
CA ASP A 34 23.93 -27.92 17.50
C ASP A 34 24.01 -26.44 17.93
N SER A 35 24.44 -25.58 17.01
CA SER A 35 24.52 -24.12 17.20
C SER A 35 23.16 -23.41 17.03
N LYS A 36 22.06 -24.16 16.85
CA LYS A 36 20.70 -23.64 16.64
C LYS A 36 20.58 -22.65 15.47
N ILE A 37 21.44 -22.80 14.47
CA ILE A 37 21.34 -22.01 13.24
C ILE A 37 20.17 -22.54 12.43
N ARG A 38 19.39 -21.63 11.85
CA ARG A 38 18.21 -22.00 11.07
C ARG A 38 18.64 -22.76 9.80
N ILE A 39 18.11 -23.97 9.64
CA ILE A 39 18.36 -24.81 8.45
C ILE A 39 17.14 -24.76 7.51
N ILE A 40 17.39 -24.54 6.22
CA ILE A 40 16.41 -24.66 5.13
C ILE A 40 16.85 -25.82 4.23
N PRO A 41 16.21 -26.98 4.31
CA PRO A 41 16.61 -28.11 3.50
C PRO A 41 16.03 -28.00 2.08
N CYS A 42 16.93 -28.01 1.10
CA CYS A 42 16.63 -27.94 -0.33
C CYS A 42 16.86 -29.31 -0.94
N MET A 43 15.78 -30.01 -1.30
CA MET A 43 15.85 -31.35 -1.86
C MET A 43 15.97 -31.27 -3.38
N LEU A 44 17.10 -31.71 -3.91
CA LEU A 44 17.31 -31.85 -5.35
C LEU A 44 16.81 -33.22 -5.80
N GLY A 45 15.84 -33.23 -6.71
CA GLY A 45 15.35 -34.46 -7.33
C GLY A 45 16.24 -34.89 -8.49
N ASP A 46 16.28 -36.19 -8.77
CA ASP A 46 16.78 -36.72 -10.04
C ASP A 46 15.65 -36.66 -11.08
N GLN A 47 16.00 -36.41 -12.35
CA GLN A 47 15.09 -36.41 -13.49
C GLN A 47 14.41 -37.77 -13.69
N ASN A 48 15.00 -38.84 -13.14
CA ASN A 48 14.55 -40.23 -13.30
C ASN A 48 13.42 -40.67 -12.35
N ASN A 49 12.74 -39.74 -11.67
CA ASN A 49 11.55 -40.02 -10.85
C ASN A 49 11.76 -41.04 -9.71
N THR A 50 12.99 -41.20 -9.23
CA THR A 50 13.27 -41.94 -8.00
C THR A 50 12.93 -41.06 -6.80
N GLU A 51 11.98 -41.49 -5.98
CA GLU A 51 11.68 -40.88 -4.67
C GLU A 51 12.83 -41.13 -3.68
N TRP A 52 14.03 -40.61 -3.97
CA TRP A 52 15.07 -40.53 -2.97
C TRP A 52 14.53 -39.75 -1.77
N LYS A 53 14.80 -40.22 -0.56
CA LYS A 53 14.42 -39.58 0.70
C LYS A 53 15.63 -39.62 1.62
N PRO A 54 15.89 -38.55 2.40
CA PRO A 54 17.01 -38.55 3.32
C PRO A 54 16.85 -39.69 4.33
N SER A 55 17.96 -40.32 4.68
CA SER A 55 18.05 -41.38 5.70
C SER A 55 19.22 -41.13 6.65
N GLY A 56 19.34 -41.94 7.71
CA GLY A 56 20.40 -41.79 8.70
C GLY A 56 20.44 -40.40 9.36
N TRP A 57 21.65 -39.84 9.50
CA TRP A 57 21.90 -38.54 10.12
C TRP A 57 21.12 -37.41 9.45
N LEU A 58 21.04 -37.39 8.11
CA LEU A 58 20.41 -36.31 7.36
C LEU A 58 18.90 -36.26 7.62
N LYS A 59 18.26 -37.43 7.77
CA LYS A 59 16.84 -37.52 8.15
C LYS A 59 16.60 -36.99 9.56
N LEU A 60 17.50 -37.30 10.50
CA LEU A 60 17.39 -36.85 11.89
C LEU A 60 17.53 -35.33 11.99
N VAL A 61 18.56 -34.76 11.35
CA VAL A 61 18.83 -33.32 11.38
C VAL A 61 17.76 -32.50 10.68
N THR A 62 17.14 -33.06 9.61
CA THR A 62 16.09 -32.36 8.86
C THR A 62 14.67 -32.76 9.26
N ALA A 63 14.51 -33.59 10.29
CA ALA A 63 13.20 -34.04 10.75
C ALA A 63 12.33 -32.85 11.17
N GLY A 64 11.08 -32.82 10.68
CA GLY A 64 10.14 -31.74 10.99
C GLY A 64 10.41 -30.42 10.27
N LEU A 65 11.44 -30.33 9.43
CA LEU A 65 11.69 -29.16 8.61
C LEU A 65 10.92 -29.24 7.29
N ASN A 66 10.44 -28.08 6.82
CA ASN A 66 9.79 -27.98 5.53
C ASN A 66 10.84 -28.00 4.41
N TYR A 67 10.75 -28.97 3.49
CA TYR A 67 11.66 -29.07 2.35
C TYR A 67 11.29 -28.09 1.22
N VAL A 68 12.29 -27.49 0.58
CA VAL A 68 12.16 -26.87 -0.75
C VAL A 68 12.48 -27.96 -1.77
N LYS A 69 11.46 -28.47 -2.46
CA LYS A 69 11.65 -29.54 -3.46
C LYS A 69 11.93 -28.94 -4.84
N ILE A 70 13.10 -29.24 -5.39
CA ILE A 70 13.56 -28.83 -6.72
C ILE A 70 13.71 -30.10 -7.56
N ARG A 71 12.63 -30.51 -8.23
CA ARG A 71 12.58 -31.73 -9.04
C ARG A 71 12.62 -31.45 -10.55
N ASP A 72 12.02 -30.34 -10.95
CA ASP A 72 12.01 -29.88 -12.33
C ASP A 72 13.12 -28.83 -12.53
N HIS A 73 13.94 -29.03 -13.56
CA HIS A 73 15.05 -28.13 -13.89
C HIS A 73 14.70 -27.13 -15.00
N SER A 74 13.41 -26.97 -15.34
CA SER A 74 12.97 -25.89 -16.19
C SER A 74 13.36 -24.54 -15.61
N ASP A 75 13.80 -23.61 -16.45
CA ASP A 75 14.18 -22.25 -16.04
C ASP A 75 13.08 -21.56 -15.24
N LEU A 76 11.82 -21.79 -15.61
CA LEU A 76 10.66 -21.27 -14.90
C LEU A 76 10.56 -21.84 -13.48
N ASN A 77 10.69 -23.16 -13.31
CA ASN A 77 10.63 -23.78 -11.98
C ASN A 77 11.83 -23.38 -11.11
N ILE A 78 13.04 -23.31 -11.69
CA ILE A 78 14.23 -22.83 -10.98
C ILE A 78 14.01 -21.40 -10.47
N ARG A 79 13.48 -20.50 -11.30
CA ARG A 79 13.15 -19.12 -10.89
C ARG A 79 12.11 -19.09 -9.78
N LEU A 80 11.06 -19.92 -9.86
CA LEU A 80 10.02 -20.00 -8.83
C LEU A 80 10.59 -20.53 -7.50
N LYS A 81 11.43 -21.57 -7.54
CA LYS A 81 12.07 -22.17 -6.36
C LYS A 81 13.12 -21.26 -5.75
N ALA A 82 13.86 -20.51 -6.56
CA ALA A 82 14.75 -19.45 -6.08
C ALA A 82 13.96 -18.36 -5.34
N LYS A 83 12.82 -17.91 -5.88
CA LYS A 83 11.93 -16.97 -5.18
C LYS A 83 11.37 -17.56 -3.87
N GLU A 84 10.98 -18.83 -3.85
CA GLU A 84 10.53 -19.53 -2.64
C GLU A 84 11.64 -19.56 -1.57
N LEU A 85 12.85 -19.95 -1.96
CA LEU A 85 14.02 -20.00 -1.08
C LEU A 85 14.37 -18.62 -0.53
N ILE A 86 14.42 -17.59 -1.37
CA ILE A 86 14.63 -16.19 -0.97
C ILE A 86 13.56 -15.76 0.03
N GLY A 87 12.29 -16.13 -0.19
CA GLY A 87 11.20 -15.84 0.75
C GLY A 87 11.43 -16.50 2.12
N ARG A 88 11.86 -17.77 2.14
CA ARG A 88 12.17 -18.49 3.38
C ARG A 88 13.37 -17.89 4.11
N ILE A 89 14.40 -17.46 3.38
CA ILE A 89 15.55 -16.74 3.93
C ILE A 89 15.08 -15.41 4.55
N LYS A 90 14.20 -14.67 3.85
CA LYS A 90 13.82 -13.30 4.20
C LYS A 90 12.85 -13.15 5.37
N ASN A 91 11.97 -14.11 5.74
CA ASN A 91 11.12 -13.91 6.94
C ASN A 91 10.47 -15.16 7.60
N GLN A 92 10.13 -14.92 8.87
CA GLN A 92 9.43 -15.66 9.94
C GLN A 92 8.34 -16.71 9.57
N TYR A 93 8.14 -17.67 10.49
CA TYR A 93 7.16 -18.77 10.55
C TYR A 93 5.82 -18.53 9.81
N LEU A 94 5.39 -19.49 8.98
CA LEU A 94 4.03 -19.58 8.41
C LEU A 94 3.32 -20.82 8.99
N PRO A 95 2.20 -20.69 9.73
CA PRO A 95 1.41 -21.84 10.18
C PRO A 95 0.57 -22.47 9.04
N PRO A 96 0.05 -23.71 9.24
CA PRO A 96 -0.53 -24.56 8.19
C PRO A 96 -1.76 -23.97 7.48
N ALA A 97 -1.94 -24.40 6.24
CA ALA A 97 -2.83 -23.83 5.23
C ALA A 97 -4.34 -24.02 5.48
N GLU A 98 -4.76 -24.72 6.52
CA GLU A 98 -6.16 -25.11 6.70
C GLU A 98 -7.02 -24.05 7.41
N GLU A 99 -6.43 -22.96 7.91
CA GLU A 99 -7.15 -21.94 8.69
C GLU A 99 -7.40 -20.60 7.97
N ARG A 100 -7.26 -20.54 6.64
CA ARG A 100 -7.42 -19.27 5.92
C ARG A 100 -8.70 -19.20 5.07
N ALA A 101 -9.60 -18.32 5.49
CA ALA A 101 -10.34 -17.47 4.56
C ALA A 101 -9.35 -16.89 3.52
N PRO A 102 -9.73 -16.74 2.24
CA PRO A 102 -8.80 -16.47 1.15
C PRO A 102 -7.86 -15.32 1.52
N ALA A 103 -6.58 -15.65 1.70
CA ALA A 103 -5.58 -14.67 2.08
C ALA A 103 -5.53 -13.62 0.96
N PRO A 104 -5.66 -12.33 1.28
CA PRO A 104 -5.53 -11.30 0.27
C PRO A 104 -4.19 -11.48 -0.46
N PRO A 105 -4.14 -11.32 -1.80
CA PRO A 105 -2.92 -11.49 -2.57
C PRO A 105 -1.76 -10.76 -1.90
N LYS A 106 -0.55 -11.36 -1.86
CA LYS A 106 0.67 -10.80 -1.22
C LYS A 106 0.89 -9.29 -1.49
N PHE A 107 0.42 -8.85 -2.64
CA PHE A 107 0.37 -7.46 -3.09
C PHE A 107 -0.45 -6.51 -2.20
N PHE A 108 -1.64 -6.91 -1.71
CA PHE A 108 -2.47 -6.10 -0.81
C PHE A 108 -1.80 -5.92 0.56
N GLU A 109 -1.20 -6.99 1.08
CA GLU A 109 -0.42 -6.94 2.32
C GLU A 109 0.79 -6.00 2.19
N SER A 110 1.49 -6.02 1.06
CA SER A 110 2.59 -5.08 0.81
C SER A 110 2.15 -3.60 0.81
N ILE A 111 0.93 -3.30 0.34
CA ILE A 111 0.37 -1.93 0.40
C ILE A 111 0.05 -1.55 1.84
N ARG A 112 -0.57 -2.47 2.62
CA ARG A 112 -0.84 -2.26 4.04
C ARG A 112 0.44 -2.03 4.82
N GLU A 113 1.45 -2.89 4.66
CA GLU A 113 2.76 -2.76 5.30
C GLU A 113 3.42 -1.42 4.98
N LYS A 114 3.31 -0.95 3.73
CA LYS A 114 3.82 0.37 3.34
C LYS A 114 3.12 1.49 4.10
N TYR A 115 1.79 1.47 4.18
CA TYR A 115 1.04 2.49 4.93
C TYR A 115 1.36 2.44 6.43
N LEU A 116 1.51 1.25 7.02
CA LEU A 116 1.93 1.08 8.41
C LEU A 116 3.36 1.59 8.67
N ARG A 117 4.26 1.45 7.69
CA ARG A 117 5.62 1.98 7.76
C ARG A 117 5.64 3.51 7.66
N GLU A 118 4.75 4.09 6.85
CA GLU A 118 4.57 5.52 6.69
C GLU A 118 3.70 6.13 7.83
N ASN A 119 3.92 5.71 9.08
CA ASN A 119 3.11 6.11 10.23
C ASN A 119 3.41 7.51 10.79
N ARG A 120 4.21 8.33 10.08
CA ARG A 120 4.59 9.67 10.55
C ARG A 120 4.37 10.72 9.46
N ILE A 121 3.91 11.89 9.89
CA ILE A 121 3.82 13.07 9.04
C ILE A 121 5.10 13.87 9.17
N LYS A 122 5.80 14.02 8.04
CA LYS A 122 6.97 14.90 7.93
C LYS A 122 6.52 16.36 7.91
N ARG A 123 7.16 17.23 8.70
CA ARG A 123 6.94 18.68 8.60
C ARG A 123 7.63 19.21 7.34
N ILE A 124 6.95 20.12 6.65
CA ILE A 124 7.44 20.74 5.40
C ILE A 124 8.77 21.47 5.62
N VAL A 125 8.94 22.11 6.77
CA VAL A 125 10.10 22.96 7.08
C VAL A 125 11.25 22.17 7.71
N ASN A 126 10.99 20.98 8.26
CA ASN A 126 12.01 20.16 8.91
C ASN A 126 11.59 18.69 8.89
N GLU A 127 12.19 17.90 7.99
CA GLU A 127 11.86 16.48 7.85
C GLU A 127 12.27 15.63 9.06
N GLU A 128 13.27 16.05 9.84
CA GLU A 128 13.68 15.35 11.07
C GLU A 128 12.63 15.50 12.18
N LYS A 129 11.87 16.60 12.15
CA LYS A 129 10.72 16.81 13.03
C LYS A 129 9.47 16.22 12.39
N SER A 130 9.25 14.93 12.63
CA SER A 130 8.02 14.23 12.27
C SER A 130 7.18 13.91 13.50
N PHE A 131 5.86 13.72 13.33
CA PHE A 131 4.95 13.28 14.41
C PHE A 131 4.12 12.07 13.96
N PRO A 132 3.71 11.19 14.89
CA PRO A 132 2.83 10.05 14.60
C PRO A 132 1.52 10.49 13.96
N ILE A 133 1.04 9.76 12.96
CA ILE A 133 -0.23 10.04 12.29
C ILE A 133 -1.40 10.06 13.27
N GLU A 134 -1.36 9.25 14.33
CA GLU A 134 -2.40 9.19 15.37
C GLU A 134 -2.58 10.50 16.13
N GLN A 135 -1.54 11.35 16.18
CA GLN A 135 -1.62 12.66 16.82
C GLN A 135 -2.25 13.71 15.89
N SER A 136 -2.65 13.33 14.67
CA SER A 136 -3.29 14.23 13.72
C SER A 136 -4.75 14.43 14.06
N TYR A 137 -5.16 15.69 14.20
CA TYR A 137 -6.57 16.05 14.31
C TYR A 137 -7.15 16.25 12.90
N ILE A 138 -8.08 15.36 12.51
CA ILE A 138 -8.81 15.47 11.25
C ILE A 138 -10.18 16.09 11.52
N ASN A 139 -10.42 17.27 10.96
CA ASN A 139 -11.72 17.93 11.00
C ASN A 139 -12.29 18.03 9.59
N LEU A 140 -13.32 17.23 9.31
CA LEU A 140 -14.08 17.30 8.07
C LEU A 140 -15.43 17.97 8.32
N ALA A 141 -15.85 18.80 7.38
CA ALA A 141 -17.18 19.36 7.37
C ALA A 141 -17.79 19.22 5.98
N MET A 142 -19.06 18.86 5.93
CA MET A 142 -19.88 18.97 4.73
C MET A 142 -20.49 20.36 4.66
N ILE A 143 -20.39 20.96 3.47
CA ILE A 143 -21.07 22.21 3.14
C ILE A 143 -22.37 21.83 2.43
N GLU A 144 -23.51 22.10 3.06
CA GLU A 144 -24.81 21.84 2.44
C GLU A 144 -25.12 22.91 1.40
N THR A 145 -24.93 22.57 0.11
CA THR A 145 -25.15 23.48 -1.02
C THR A 145 -26.63 23.70 -1.38
N LYS A 146 -27.58 23.00 -0.74
CA LYS A 146 -29.02 23.15 -1.04
C LYS A 146 -29.61 24.45 -0.51
N GLU A 147 -29.34 24.80 0.75
CA GLU A 147 -29.73 26.12 1.30
C GLU A 147 -29.04 27.26 0.53
N GLN A 148 -27.84 27.01 0.00
CA GLN A 148 -27.06 27.94 -0.81
C GLN A 148 -27.69 28.18 -2.20
N GLN A 149 -28.12 27.14 -2.90
CA GLN A 149 -28.81 27.28 -4.20
C GLN A 149 -30.15 28.03 -4.05
N GLU A 150 -30.86 27.84 -2.93
CA GLU A 150 -32.09 28.58 -2.62
C GLU A 150 -31.81 30.03 -2.24
N LYS A 151 -30.78 30.32 -1.42
CA LYS A 151 -30.37 31.69 -1.08
C LYS A 151 -29.82 32.46 -2.28
N GLU A 152 -29.00 31.83 -3.12
CA GLU A 152 -28.48 32.43 -4.36
C GLU A 152 -29.59 32.69 -5.39
N LYS A 153 -30.60 31.80 -5.49
CA LYS A 153 -31.79 32.06 -6.31
C LYS A 153 -32.58 33.27 -5.78
N LYS A 154 -32.79 33.35 -4.46
CA LYS A 154 -33.48 34.48 -3.82
C LYS A 154 -32.73 35.82 -4.00
N LEU A 155 -31.40 35.82 -3.91
CA LEU A 155 -30.56 37.00 -4.14
C LEU A 155 -30.58 37.43 -5.63
N LYS A 156 -30.49 36.48 -6.56
CA LYS A 156 -30.61 36.75 -8.01
C LYS A 156 -32.01 37.23 -8.41
N GLU A 157 -33.04 36.87 -7.65
CA GLU A 157 -34.42 37.36 -7.85
C GLU A 157 -34.62 38.76 -7.26
N GLN A 158 -33.95 39.09 -6.14
CA GLN A 158 -33.95 40.42 -5.53
C GLN A 158 -33.18 41.46 -6.35
N ASP A 159 -32.03 41.10 -6.93
CA ASP A 159 -31.28 41.99 -7.83
C ASP A 159 -32.04 42.31 -9.13
N LYS A 160 -32.98 41.45 -9.54
CA LYS A 160 -33.90 41.72 -10.67
C LYS A 160 -35.01 42.73 -10.33
N HIS A 161 -35.27 42.98 -9.05
CA HIS A 161 -36.35 43.86 -8.57
C HIS A 161 -35.84 45.13 -7.89
N GLY A 162 -34.53 45.43 -7.98
CA GLY A 162 -33.88 46.47 -7.19
C GLY A 162 -32.98 47.44 -7.95
N ARG A 163 -33.52 48.21 -8.91
CA ARG A 163 -33.30 49.67 -9.10
C ARG A 163 -33.96 50.13 -10.41
N PRO A 164 -34.85 51.14 -10.39
CA PRO A 164 -35.29 51.81 -11.61
C PRO A 164 -34.13 52.60 -12.22
N ASP A 165 -34.11 52.62 -13.55
CA ASP A 165 -33.11 53.21 -14.42
C ASP A 165 -32.67 54.62 -13.99
N ARG A 166 -31.36 54.80 -13.82
CA ARG A 166 -30.72 56.10 -14.02
C ARG A 166 -29.79 55.96 -15.21
N GLU A 167 -30.32 56.30 -16.38
CA GLU A 167 -29.54 56.59 -17.57
C GLU A 167 -28.63 57.79 -17.27
N ASN A 168 -27.32 57.53 -17.18
CA ASN A 168 -26.19 58.40 -17.52
C ASN A 168 -25.00 58.03 -16.64
N ASP A 169 -24.15 57.14 -17.15
CA ASP A 169 -22.70 57.33 -17.05
C ASP A 169 -22.02 56.45 -18.10
N GLN A 170 -21.40 57.13 -19.06
CA GLN A 170 -20.82 56.57 -20.26
C GLN A 170 -19.31 56.49 -20.06
N ASP A 171 -18.85 55.76 -19.04
CA ASP A 171 -17.44 55.37 -18.96
C ASP A 171 -17.19 54.19 -18.01
N ASN A 172 -16.24 53.32 -18.37
CA ASN A 172 -15.81 52.10 -17.66
C ASN A 172 -16.76 50.87 -17.69
N ARG A 173 -16.95 50.26 -18.86
CA ARG A 173 -17.06 48.79 -18.91
C ARG A 173 -15.67 48.16 -18.74
N ARG A 174 -15.19 48.06 -17.50
CA ARG A 174 -14.20 47.04 -17.14
C ARG A 174 -14.98 45.79 -16.69
N PRO A 175 -14.80 44.62 -17.33
CA PRO A 175 -15.35 43.40 -16.79
C PRO A 175 -14.70 43.17 -15.43
N TYR A 176 -15.52 43.00 -14.39
CA TYR A 176 -15.07 42.65 -13.05
C TYR A 176 -14.17 41.40 -13.14
N GLN A 177 -12.86 41.62 -13.15
CA GLN A 177 -11.88 40.61 -12.83
C GLN A 177 -12.10 40.28 -11.36
N HIS A 178 -12.91 39.25 -11.12
CA HIS A 178 -13.10 38.65 -9.81
C HIS A 178 -11.85 37.82 -9.48
N ASN A 179 -10.68 38.48 -9.44
CA ASN A 179 -9.42 37.85 -9.09
C ASN A 179 -9.35 37.63 -7.57
N GLU A 180 -9.48 36.37 -7.20
CA GLU A 180 -8.44 35.62 -6.45
C GLU A 180 -8.21 35.92 -4.96
N ILE A 181 -8.93 36.84 -4.30
CA ILE A 181 -8.72 37.10 -2.84
C ILE A 181 -9.96 36.86 -1.96
N LEU A 182 -11.15 36.66 -2.54
CA LEU A 182 -12.25 36.05 -1.79
C LEU A 182 -12.07 34.53 -1.83
N GLY A 183 -11.70 33.94 -0.68
CA GLY A 183 -11.96 32.52 -0.46
C GLY A 183 -13.38 32.22 -0.92
N THR A 184 -13.58 31.18 -1.72
CA THR A 184 -14.89 30.85 -2.31
C THR A 184 -15.96 31.07 -1.25
N TYR A 185 -17.02 31.80 -1.58
CA TYR A 185 -18.09 32.22 -0.66
C TYR A 185 -18.56 31.10 0.30
N GLU A 186 -18.41 29.85 -0.14
CA GLU A 186 -18.42 28.57 0.60
C GLU A 186 -17.67 28.56 1.95
N GLU A 187 -16.47 29.14 2.04
CA GLU A 187 -15.66 29.19 3.26
C GLU A 187 -16.25 30.10 4.33
N ILE A 188 -16.95 31.16 3.92
CA ILE A 188 -17.41 32.25 4.79
C ILE A 188 -18.87 32.03 5.22
N TYR A 189 -19.74 31.50 4.34
CA TYR A 189 -21.20 31.50 4.58
C TYR A 189 -21.90 30.13 4.48
N GLY A 190 -21.19 29.05 4.14
CA GLY A 190 -21.79 27.72 4.10
C GLY A 190 -22.10 27.16 5.49
N THR A 191 -23.31 26.65 5.71
CA THR A 191 -23.65 25.86 6.92
C THR A 191 -22.76 24.61 6.93
N LYS A 192 -21.79 24.57 7.85
CA LYS A 192 -20.81 23.47 7.99
C LYS A 192 -21.34 22.46 8.98
N THR A 193 -21.69 21.27 8.49
CA THR A 193 -22.01 20.13 9.34
C THR A 193 -20.77 19.27 9.49
N SER A 194 -20.32 19.02 10.72
CA SER A 194 -19.18 18.12 10.95
C SER A 194 -19.54 16.71 10.47
N ILE A 195 -18.58 16.02 9.84
CA ILE A 195 -18.74 14.66 9.38
C ILE A 195 -17.61 13.79 9.91
N ASN A 196 -17.96 12.62 10.46
CA ASN A 196 -17.00 11.60 10.82
C ASN A 196 -16.39 10.99 9.55
N VAL A 197 -15.10 10.66 9.60
CA VAL A 197 -14.39 10.10 8.43
C VAL A 197 -15.01 8.78 7.98
N GLU A 198 -15.44 7.96 8.94
CA GLU A 198 -16.16 6.70 8.76
C GLU A 198 -17.42 6.88 7.90
N GLU A 199 -18.06 8.04 8.00
CA GLU A 199 -19.37 8.33 7.41
C GLU A 199 -19.28 9.04 6.06
N ILE A 200 -18.07 9.34 5.57
CA ILE A 200 -17.85 10.17 4.37
C ILE A 200 -18.59 9.65 3.12
N PHE A 201 -18.85 8.35 3.08
CA PHE A 201 -19.51 7.66 1.98
C PHE A 201 -21.01 7.37 2.21
N GLN A 202 -21.58 7.75 3.35
CA GLN A 202 -22.99 7.45 3.68
C GLN A 202 -23.98 8.19 2.79
N LYS A 203 -23.71 9.48 2.48
CA LYS A 203 -24.59 10.29 1.62
C LYS A 203 -24.42 10.00 0.12
N CYS A 204 -23.46 9.16 -0.27
CA CYS A 204 -23.26 8.80 -1.67
C CYS A 204 -24.35 7.83 -2.16
N LYS A 205 -24.95 8.12 -3.31
CA LYS A 205 -25.96 7.27 -3.96
C LYS A 205 -25.30 6.37 -5.02
N GLY A 206 -25.79 5.14 -5.15
CA GLY A 206 -25.32 4.18 -6.15
C GLY A 206 -24.17 3.28 -5.70
N ALA A 207 -23.80 2.32 -6.55
CA ALA A 207 -22.74 1.35 -6.27
C ALA A 207 -21.34 2.00 -6.22
N ASN A 208 -21.10 3.02 -7.07
CA ASN A 208 -19.82 3.72 -7.15
C ASN A 208 -19.89 5.04 -6.39
N LYS A 209 -19.31 5.08 -5.19
CA LYS A 209 -19.31 6.25 -4.31
C LYS A 209 -18.14 7.18 -4.64
N LYS A 210 -18.42 8.48 -4.75
CA LYS A 210 -17.41 9.52 -5.08
C LYS A 210 -17.53 10.67 -4.10
N VAL A 211 -16.38 11.10 -3.58
CA VAL A 211 -16.27 12.24 -2.66
C VAL A 211 -15.16 13.16 -3.17
N LEU A 212 -15.42 14.46 -3.17
CA LEU A 212 -14.44 15.51 -3.46
C LEU A 212 -14.12 16.26 -2.16
N VAL A 213 -12.84 16.26 -1.78
CA VAL A 213 -12.36 16.99 -0.60
C VAL A 213 -11.73 18.31 -1.04
N LEU A 214 -12.33 19.42 -0.61
CA LEU A 214 -11.89 20.77 -0.93
C LEU A 214 -11.26 21.46 0.28
N GLY A 215 -10.42 22.47 0.02
CA GLY A 215 -9.84 23.33 1.06
C GLY A 215 -8.58 24.04 0.59
N ARG A 216 -8.18 25.11 1.30
CA ARG A 216 -6.99 25.91 0.98
C ARG A 216 -5.69 25.11 0.93
N ALA A 217 -4.67 25.66 0.27
CA ALA A 217 -3.32 25.13 0.34
C ALA A 217 -2.85 25.06 1.82
N GLY A 218 -2.13 24.00 2.18
CA GLY A 218 -1.64 23.81 3.56
C GLY A 218 -2.68 23.31 4.58
N ILE A 219 -3.98 23.25 4.25
CA ILE A 219 -5.04 22.86 5.19
C ILE A 219 -5.01 21.39 5.63
N GLY A 220 -4.15 20.56 5.02
CA GLY A 220 -3.99 19.15 5.42
C GLY A 220 -4.67 18.12 4.52
N LYS A 221 -5.02 18.42 3.26
CA LYS A 221 -5.61 17.44 2.31
C LYS A 221 -4.72 16.19 2.11
N SER A 222 -3.41 16.39 1.90
CA SER A 222 -2.47 15.27 1.78
C SER A 222 -2.35 14.48 3.09
N THR A 223 -2.39 15.19 4.23
CA THR A 223 -2.39 14.61 5.57
C THR A 223 -3.63 13.75 5.80
N PHE A 224 -4.80 14.20 5.34
CA PHE A 224 -6.04 13.43 5.37
C PHE A 224 -5.90 12.12 4.60
N CYS A 225 -5.35 12.15 3.38
CA CYS A 225 -5.11 10.93 2.61
C CYS A 225 -4.18 9.94 3.34
N GLN A 226 -3.10 10.43 3.95
CA GLN A 226 -2.17 9.59 4.73
C GLN A 226 -2.84 9.00 5.97
N TYR A 227 -3.66 9.80 6.67
CA TYR A 227 -4.41 9.37 7.83
C TYR A 227 -5.37 8.22 7.51
N VAL A 228 -6.17 8.36 6.44
CA VAL A 228 -7.14 7.31 6.09
C VAL A 228 -6.47 6.04 5.58
N THR A 229 -5.38 6.14 4.80
CA THR A 229 -4.61 4.97 4.37
C THR A 229 -4.00 4.22 5.54
N TYR A 230 -3.53 4.96 6.56
CA TYR A 230 -2.92 4.40 7.75
C TYR A 230 -3.95 3.69 8.63
N ARG A 231 -5.08 4.33 8.93
CA ARG A 231 -6.16 3.72 9.73
C ARG A 231 -6.77 2.52 9.03
N TRP A 232 -6.94 2.57 7.71
CA TRP A 232 -7.38 1.40 6.94
C TRP A 232 -6.38 0.24 7.07
N ALA A 233 -5.07 0.51 6.97
CA ALA A 233 -4.05 -0.53 7.12
C ALA A 233 -3.98 -1.12 8.54
N LYS A 234 -4.43 -0.37 9.56
CA LYS A 234 -4.60 -0.86 10.93
C LYS A 234 -5.89 -1.64 11.17
N HIS A 235 -6.78 -1.72 10.19
CA HIS A 235 -8.14 -2.23 10.32
C HIS A 235 -9.06 -1.39 11.23
N ASP A 236 -8.73 -0.10 11.42
CA ASP A 236 -9.49 0.83 12.26
C ASP A 236 -10.50 1.69 11.46
N LEU A 237 -10.44 1.64 10.12
CA LEU A 237 -11.28 2.46 9.24
C LEU A 237 -11.56 1.71 7.92
N TRP A 238 -12.83 1.69 7.51
CA TRP A 238 -13.30 1.09 6.27
C TRP A 238 -12.82 -0.35 6.01
N SER A 239 -12.89 -1.19 7.04
CA SER A 239 -12.49 -2.61 6.98
C SER A 239 -13.27 -3.42 5.95
N GLU A 240 -14.43 -2.93 5.50
CA GLU A 240 -15.22 -3.50 4.42
C GLU A 240 -14.53 -3.45 3.05
N TYR A 241 -13.52 -2.60 2.86
CA TYR A 241 -12.75 -2.55 1.63
C TYR A 241 -11.50 -3.43 1.73
N GLU A 242 -11.40 -4.42 0.86
CA GLU A 242 -10.24 -5.31 0.77
C GLU A 242 -8.95 -4.56 0.38
N LEU A 243 -9.09 -3.46 -0.37
CA LEU A 243 -7.99 -2.69 -0.92
C LEU A 243 -8.31 -1.19 -0.89
N LEU A 244 -7.35 -0.40 -0.39
CA LEU A 244 -7.32 1.04 -0.50
C LEU A 244 -6.04 1.49 -1.21
N VAL A 245 -6.19 2.35 -2.22
CA VAL A 245 -5.08 2.80 -3.07
C VAL A 245 -5.00 4.31 -3.09
N LEU A 246 -3.87 4.85 -2.63
CA LEU A 246 -3.53 6.26 -2.79
C LEU A 246 -2.78 6.50 -4.10
N ILE A 247 -3.38 7.24 -5.03
CA ILE A 247 -2.75 7.64 -6.28
C ILE A 247 -2.36 9.11 -6.19
N HIS A 248 -1.06 9.40 -6.25
CA HIS A 248 -0.57 10.78 -6.31
C HIS A 248 -0.67 11.30 -7.74
N LEU A 249 -1.57 12.24 -8.00
CA LEU A 249 -1.75 12.78 -9.36
C LEU A 249 -0.47 13.44 -9.91
N ARG A 250 0.35 14.07 -9.06
CA ARG A 250 1.66 14.64 -9.44
C ARG A 250 2.64 13.64 -10.05
N LYS A 251 2.40 12.35 -9.84
CA LYS A 251 3.25 11.24 -10.30
C LYS A 251 2.81 10.66 -11.64
N LEU A 252 1.63 11.07 -12.13
CA LEU A 252 1.07 10.66 -13.42
C LEU A 252 1.61 11.57 -14.55
N THR A 253 2.92 11.49 -14.80
CA THR A 253 3.61 12.29 -15.82
C THR A 253 3.70 11.54 -17.15
N VAL A 254 3.84 12.27 -18.26
CA VAL A 254 4.04 11.68 -19.60
C VAL A 254 5.29 10.79 -19.65
N SER A 255 6.33 11.15 -18.91
CA SER A 255 7.55 10.32 -18.80
C SER A 255 7.30 8.97 -18.14
N ARG A 256 6.40 8.90 -17.16
CA ARG A 256 6.06 7.66 -16.44
C ARG A 256 4.92 6.90 -17.12
N TYR A 257 4.04 7.60 -17.81
CA TYR A 257 2.90 7.03 -18.52
C TYR A 257 2.83 7.63 -19.94
N PRO A 258 3.65 7.12 -20.89
CA PRO A 258 3.62 7.55 -22.28
C PRO A 258 2.22 7.46 -22.89
N GLN A 259 1.91 8.43 -23.74
CA GLN A 259 0.68 8.47 -24.52
C GLN A 259 0.62 7.31 -25.54
N GLY A 260 -0.58 6.89 -25.90
CA GLY A 260 -0.80 5.79 -26.85
C GLY A 260 -0.73 4.39 -26.25
N LYS A 261 -0.50 4.26 -24.94
CA LYS A 261 -0.62 3.01 -24.19
C LYS A 261 -1.82 3.09 -23.24
N GLU A 262 -2.67 2.08 -23.26
CA GLU A 262 -3.71 1.92 -22.24
C GLU A 262 -3.10 1.35 -20.96
N TYR A 263 -3.50 1.89 -19.82
CA TYR A 263 -3.06 1.44 -18.49
C TYR A 263 -4.27 0.99 -17.71
N SER A 264 -4.25 -0.27 -17.27
CA SER A 264 -5.23 -0.76 -16.30
C SER A 264 -4.94 -0.16 -14.91
N PRO A 265 -5.92 -0.14 -13.99
CA PRO A 265 -5.67 0.21 -12.60
C PRO A 265 -4.52 -0.59 -11.97
N SER A 266 -4.38 -1.87 -12.35
CA SER A 266 -3.30 -2.73 -11.86
C SER A 266 -1.91 -2.27 -12.31
N ASP A 267 -1.79 -1.72 -13.53
CA ASP A 267 -0.53 -1.19 -14.06
C ASP A 267 -0.10 0.06 -13.30
N ILE A 268 -1.06 0.95 -13.03
CA ILE A 268 -0.83 2.17 -12.24
C ILE A 268 -0.38 1.77 -10.84
N MET A 269 -1.06 0.81 -10.21
CA MET A 269 -0.69 0.35 -8.87
C MET A 269 0.70 -0.26 -8.81
N LYS A 270 1.04 -1.18 -9.71
CA LYS A 270 2.38 -1.79 -9.78
C LYS A 270 3.45 -0.71 -9.91
N LYS A 271 3.26 0.26 -10.81
CA LYS A 271 4.24 1.31 -11.07
C LYS A 271 4.37 2.34 -9.93
N GLU A 272 3.31 2.56 -9.16
CA GLU A 272 3.31 3.48 -8.01
C GLU A 272 3.87 2.86 -6.72
N TYR A 273 3.65 1.56 -6.53
CA TYR A 273 3.98 0.87 -5.27
C TYR A 273 5.17 -0.09 -5.39
N PHE A 274 5.49 -0.56 -6.60
CA PHE A 274 6.52 -1.56 -6.89
C PHE A 274 7.38 -1.14 -8.11
N PRO A 275 8.07 0.02 -8.05
CA PRO A 275 8.80 0.55 -9.21
C PRO A 275 10.04 -0.28 -9.62
N TYR A 276 10.38 -1.35 -8.90
CA TYR A 276 11.56 -2.19 -9.12
C TYR A 276 11.23 -3.66 -9.49
N ASP A 277 9.94 -3.98 -9.69
CA ASP A 277 9.48 -5.36 -9.98
C ASP A 277 9.28 -5.64 -11.49
N ASP A 278 9.67 -4.70 -12.36
CA ASP A 278 9.64 -4.82 -13.83
C ASP A 278 11.05 -5.05 -14.42
#